data_AF-A0A2Z4HII7-F1
#
_entry.id   AF-A0A2Z4HII7-F1
#
_cell.length_a   1.000
_cell.length_b   1.000
_cell.length_c   1.000
_cell.angle_alpha   90.00
_cell.angle_beta   90.00
_cell.angle_gamma   90.00
#
_symmetry.space_group_name_H-M   'P 1'
#
loop_
_entity.id
_entity.type
_entity.pdbx_description
1 polymer ?
#
loop_
_entity_poly.entity_id
_entity_poly.type
_entity_poly.pdbx_seq_one_letter_code
_entity_poly.pdbx_strand_id
1 'polypeptide(L)'
;IKEEVDLVFPLFDGSENGYINRKALIDWVVKVYNGRKALAHALTDTKTAVKQLNKLVTGILVVITIVIWLLLMEIASTKLLVFLASQLVVVAFMFGNTCKTLFEAIVFVFVMHPFDVGDRCVVDGVPLLVEEMNLLTTVFLKLNNEKL
;
A
#
# COMPACT_ATOMS: atom_id res chain seq x y z
N ILE A 1 36.59 -8.05 9.43
CA ILE A 1 37.05 -8.72 8.18
C ILE A 1 36.86 -10.23 8.21
N LYS A 2 37.58 -11.04 9.03
CA LYS A 2 37.39 -12.52 9.02
C LYS A 2 35.94 -12.95 9.34
N GLU A 3 35.34 -12.35 10.37
CA GLU A 3 33.95 -12.67 10.76
C GLU A 3 32.90 -12.26 9.71
N GLU A 4 33.14 -11.18 8.96
CA GLU A 4 32.23 -10.74 7.89
C GLU A 4 32.32 -11.64 6.66
N VAL A 5 33.50 -12.21 6.40
CA VAL A 5 33.71 -13.15 5.30
C VAL A 5 32.94 -14.44 5.55
N ASP A 6 32.97 -14.97 6.77
CA ASP A 6 32.25 -16.20 7.14
C ASP A 6 30.71 -16.06 7.06
N LEU A 7 30.19 -14.84 7.20
CA LEU A 7 28.77 -14.52 7.06
C LEU A 7 28.32 -14.41 5.59
N VAL A 8 29.19 -13.92 4.71
CA VAL A 8 28.85 -13.62 3.31
C VAL A 8 29.19 -14.80 2.39
N PHE A 9 30.23 -15.60 2.72
CA PHE A 9 30.63 -16.76 1.93
C PHE A 9 29.50 -17.76 1.62
N PRO A 10 28.62 -18.11 2.58
CA PRO A 10 27.50 -19.03 2.34
C PRO A 10 26.41 -18.47 1.42
N LEU A 11 26.42 -17.16 1.13
CA LEU A 11 25.41 -16.54 0.28
C LEU A 11 25.68 -16.76 -1.22
N PHE A 12 26.89 -17.22 -1.59
CA PHE A 12 27.28 -17.49 -2.97
C PHE A 12 26.97 -18.94 -3.37
N ASP A 13 26.38 -19.14 -4.56
CA ASP A 13 26.17 -20.48 -5.10
C ASP A 13 27.53 -21.18 -5.35
N GLY A 14 27.73 -22.34 -4.73
CA GLY A 14 28.97 -23.13 -4.82
C GLY A 14 30.01 -22.84 -3.74
N SER A 15 29.63 -22.20 -2.62
CA SER A 15 30.57 -21.86 -1.52
C SER A 15 31.14 -23.07 -0.76
N GLU A 16 30.61 -24.27 -0.97
CA GLU A 16 31.00 -25.49 -0.24
C GLU A 16 32.47 -25.90 -0.45
N ASN A 17 33.09 -25.46 -1.55
CA ASN A 17 34.47 -25.81 -1.91
C ASN A 17 35.52 -24.75 -1.50
N GLY A 18 35.13 -23.68 -0.80
CA GLY A 18 36.06 -22.63 -0.36
C GLY A 18 36.53 -21.67 -1.47
N TYR A 19 36.06 -21.83 -2.72
CA TYR A 19 36.38 -20.97 -3.85
C TYR A 19 35.10 -20.53 -4.57
N ILE A 20 35.00 -19.24 -4.89
CA ILE A 20 33.86 -18.67 -5.63
C ILE A 20 34.27 -18.45 -7.08
N ASN A 21 33.47 -18.99 -8.01
CA ASN A 21 33.69 -18.76 -9.43
C ASN A 21 33.21 -17.36 -9.84
N ARG A 22 33.87 -16.70 -10.80
CA ARG A 22 33.52 -15.34 -11.27
C ARG A 22 32.04 -15.23 -11.66
N LYS A 23 31.49 -16.30 -12.25
CA LYS A 23 30.08 -16.37 -12.64
C LYS A 23 29.14 -16.35 -11.43
N ALA A 24 29.43 -17.14 -10.39
CA ALA A 24 28.65 -17.18 -9.15
C ALA A 24 28.66 -15.82 -8.43
N LEU A 25 29.80 -15.12 -8.44
CA LEU A 25 29.91 -13.76 -7.92
C LEU A 25 28.99 -12.78 -8.70
N ILE A 26 29.02 -12.83 -10.04
CA ILE A 26 28.18 -11.97 -10.89
C ILE A 26 26.70 -12.26 -10.66
N ASP A 27 26.30 -13.54 -10.64
CA ASP A 27 24.91 -13.95 -10.45
C ASP A 27 24.40 -13.52 -9.06
N TRP A 28 25.24 -13.64 -8.03
CA TRP A 28 24.93 -13.15 -6.69
C TRP A 28 24.74 -11.64 -6.64
N VAL A 29 25.65 -10.86 -7.25
CA VAL A 29 25.54 -9.40 -7.30
C VAL A 29 24.25 -8.98 -8.01
N VAL A 30 23.89 -9.63 -9.13
CA VAL A 30 22.65 -9.36 -9.85
C VAL A 30 21.42 -9.72 -9.00
N LYS A 31 21.45 -10.86 -8.30
CA LYS A 31 20.37 -11.29 -7.39
C LYS A 31 20.16 -10.30 -6.25
N VAL A 32 21.25 -9.85 -5.60
CA VAL A 32 21.20 -8.84 -4.54
C VAL A 32 20.70 -7.50 -5.07
N TYR A 33 21.16 -7.07 -6.24
CA TYR A 33 20.71 -5.84 -6.88
C TYR A 33 19.21 -5.87 -7.21
N ASN A 34 18.74 -6.96 -7.82
CA ASN A 34 17.33 -7.16 -8.13
C ASN A 34 16.47 -7.26 -6.86
N GLY A 35 16.95 -7.95 -5.82
CA GLY A 35 16.27 -8.02 -4.52
C GLY A 35 16.11 -6.65 -3.86
N ARG A 36 17.16 -5.82 -3.89
CA ARG A 36 17.09 -4.42 -3.41
C ARG A 36 16.13 -3.57 -4.23
N LYS A 37 16.13 -3.75 -5.55
CA LYS A 37 15.20 -3.04 -6.45
C LYS A 37 13.75 -3.43 -6.18
N ALA A 38 13.47 -4.73 -6.03
CA ALA A 38 12.15 -5.24 -5.69
C ALA A 38 11.68 -4.73 -4.31
N LEU A 39 12.57 -4.74 -3.31
CA LEU A 39 12.27 -4.20 -1.97
C LEU A 39 12.00 -2.69 -2.01
N ALA A 40 12.77 -1.93 -2.80
CA ALA A 40 12.55 -0.50 -2.99
C ALA A 40 11.20 -0.20 -3.67
N HIS A 41 10.78 -1.03 -4.63
CA HIS A 41 9.44 -0.96 -5.21
C HIS A 41 8.35 -1.24 -4.17
N ALA A 42 8.42 -2.37 -3.45
CA ALA A 42 7.44 -2.72 -2.42
C ALA A 42 7.32 -1.65 -1.31
N LEU A 43 8.44 -1.04 -0.89
CA LEU A 43 8.44 0.08 0.07
C LEU A 43 7.83 1.37 -0.51
N THR A 44 7.96 1.60 -1.82
CA THR A 44 7.36 2.76 -2.48
C THR A 44 5.85 2.60 -2.60
N ASP A 45 5.37 1.39 -2.84
CA ASP A 45 3.93 1.10 -2.99
C ASP A 45 3.21 1.21 -1.64
N THR A 46 3.77 0.59 -0.59
CA THR A 46 3.27 0.73 0.78
C THR A 46 3.26 2.20 1.25
N LYS A 47 4.34 2.95 0.96
CA LYS A 47 4.40 4.40 1.26
C LYS A 47 3.34 5.20 0.52
N THR A 48 3.02 4.83 -0.72
CA THR A 48 1.99 5.51 -1.51
C THR A 48 0.60 5.23 -0.95
N ALA A 49 0.29 3.99 -0.63
CA ALA A 49 -0.98 3.61 0.02
C ALA A 49 -1.14 4.31 1.38
N VAL A 50 -0.09 4.32 2.21
CA VAL A 50 -0.09 5.03 3.50
C VAL A 50 -0.27 6.54 3.33
N LYS A 51 0.34 7.15 2.31
CA LYS A 51 0.16 8.58 2.02
C LYS A 51 -1.27 8.91 1.62
N GLN A 52 -1.93 8.03 0.86
CA GLN A 52 -3.35 8.18 0.51
C GLN A 52 -4.23 8.08 1.75
N LEU A 53 -3.98 7.10 2.63
CA LEU A 53 -4.67 6.97 3.91
C LEU A 53 -4.50 8.23 4.78
N ASN A 54 -3.27 8.74 4.89
CA ASN A 54 -3.01 9.95 5.68
C ASN A 54 -3.75 11.18 5.15
N LYS A 55 -3.92 11.31 3.83
CA LYS A 55 -4.74 12.38 3.24
C LYS A 55 -6.20 12.26 3.64
N LEU A 56 -6.77 11.05 3.62
CA LEU A 56 -8.15 10.81 4.06
C LEU A 56 -8.33 11.15 5.55
N VAL A 57 -7.42 10.66 6.41
CA VAL A 57 -7.45 10.95 7.86
C VAL A 57 -7.29 12.44 8.13
N THR A 58 -6.38 13.12 7.44
CA THR A 58 -6.19 14.58 7.58
C THR A 58 -7.46 15.33 7.20
N GLY A 59 -8.14 14.93 6.12
CA GLY A 59 -9.42 15.51 5.72
C GLY A 59 -10.49 15.40 6.82
N ILE A 60 -10.60 14.22 7.44
CA ILE A 60 -11.53 14.00 8.56
C ILE A 60 -11.17 14.88 9.76
N LEU A 61 -9.88 14.96 10.12
CA LEU A 61 -9.41 15.80 11.23
C LEU A 61 -9.73 17.27 11.02
N VAL A 62 -9.54 17.80 9.80
CA VAL A 62 -9.89 19.18 9.46
C VAL A 62 -11.38 19.46 9.68
N VAL A 63 -12.26 18.55 9.26
CA VAL A 63 -13.71 18.68 9.49
C VAL A 63 -14.02 18.72 10.98
N ILE A 64 -13.43 17.82 11.77
CA ILE A 64 -13.61 17.80 13.23
C ILE A 64 -13.13 19.11 13.85
N THR A 65 -11.97 19.62 13.44
CA THR A 65 -11.43 20.90 13.93
C THR A 65 -12.37 22.06 13.61
N ILE A 66 -12.97 22.11 12.41
CA ILE A 66 -13.96 23.13 12.04
C ILE A 66 -15.18 23.04 12.95
N VAL A 67 -15.68 21.83 13.22
CA VAL A 67 -16.85 21.62 14.12
C VAL A 67 -16.54 22.11 15.53
N ILE A 68 -15.37 21.76 16.08
CA ILE A 68 -14.94 22.21 17.42
C ILE A 68 -14.79 23.74 17.44
N TRP A 69 -14.20 24.33 16.40
CA TRP A 69 -14.05 25.77 16.29
C TRP A 69 -15.40 26.52 16.24
N LEU A 70 -16.38 25.99 15.51
CA LEU A 70 -17.75 26.52 15.46
C LEU A 70 -18.46 26.42 16.82
N LEU A 71 -18.21 25.36 17.59
CA LEU A 71 -18.73 25.19 18.94
C LEU A 71 -18.14 26.23 19.91
N LEU A 72 -16.82 26.46 19.85
CA LEU A 72 -16.11 27.41 20.72
C LEU A 72 -16.49 28.87 20.46
N MET A 73 -16.85 29.22 19.23
CA MET A 73 -17.32 30.57 18.87
C MET A 73 -18.72 30.90 19.40
N GLU A 74 -19.40 29.99 20.12
CA GLU A 74 -20.80 30.10 20.59
C GLU A 74 -21.83 30.42 19.48
N ILE A 75 -21.42 30.43 18.21
CA ILE A 75 -22.29 30.52 17.04
C ILE A 75 -23.19 29.27 16.97
N ALA A 76 -22.75 28.14 17.56
CA ALA A 76 -23.50 26.90 17.65
C ALA A 76 -24.71 26.98 18.59
N SER A 77 -25.72 27.76 18.22
CA SER A 77 -27.06 27.63 18.77
C SER A 77 -27.58 26.21 18.55
N THR A 78 -28.41 25.70 19.47
CA THR A 78 -29.06 24.37 19.37
C THR A 78 -29.70 24.11 17.99
N LYS A 79 -30.24 25.15 17.36
CA LYS A 79 -30.79 25.10 15.99
C LYS A 79 -29.74 24.77 14.92
N LEU A 80 -28.54 25.33 15.00
CA LEU A 80 -27.46 25.06 14.06
C LEU A 80 -26.86 23.68 14.26
N LEU A 81 -26.78 23.20 15.51
CA LEU A 81 -26.31 21.85 15.81
C LEU A 81 -27.29 20.79 15.29
N VAL A 82 -28.60 20.98 15.50
CA VAL A 82 -29.65 20.11 14.95
C VAL A 82 -29.64 20.14 13.42
N PHE A 83 -29.45 21.31 12.82
CA PHE A 83 -29.30 21.44 11.37
C PHE A 83 -28.08 20.66 10.85
N LEU A 84 -26.90 20.87 11.43
CA LEU A 84 -25.67 20.16 11.04
C LEU A 84 -25.81 18.65 11.23
N ALA A 85 -26.37 18.19 12.35
CA ALA A 85 -26.62 16.77 12.60
C ALA A 85 -27.56 16.16 11.54
N SER A 86 -28.62 16.88 11.14
CA SER A 86 -29.52 16.41 10.08
C SER A 86 -28.79 16.24 8.74
N GLN A 87 -27.92 17.19 8.38
CA GLN A 87 -27.13 17.11 7.15
C GLN A 87 -26.12 15.96 7.23
N LEU A 88 -25.49 15.76 8.39
CA LEU A 88 -24.53 14.69 8.62
C LEU A 88 -25.17 13.30 8.44
N VAL A 89 -26.44 13.13 8.86
CA VAL A 89 -27.20 11.89 8.63
C VAL A 89 -27.44 11.65 7.14
N VAL A 90 -27.78 12.69 6.37
CA VAL A 90 -27.96 12.58 4.91
C VAL A 90 -26.65 12.18 4.23
N VAL A 91 -25.54 12.84 4.59
CA VAL A 91 -24.20 12.49 4.09
C VAL A 91 -23.83 11.05 4.48
N ALA A 92 -24.08 10.64 5.73
CA ALA A 92 -23.82 9.27 6.17
C ALA A 92 -24.60 8.21 5.38
N PHE A 93 -25.84 8.51 4.98
CA PHE A 93 -26.63 7.62 4.12
C PHE A 93 -26.09 7.56 2.68
N MET A 94 -25.71 8.71 2.11
CA MET A 94 -25.17 8.77 0.75
C MET A 94 -23.80 8.07 0.65
N PHE A 95 -22.92 8.30 1.62
CA PHE A 95 -21.55 7.82 1.60
C PHE A 95 -21.34 6.54 2.43
N GLY A 96 -22.37 6.03 3.11
CA GLY A 96 -22.25 4.84 3.96
C GLY A 96 -21.73 3.62 3.21
N ASN A 97 -22.24 3.36 2.00
CA ASN A 97 -21.74 2.29 1.15
C ASN A 97 -20.28 2.53 0.69
N THR A 98 -19.92 3.78 0.40
CA THR A 98 -18.54 4.13 0.04
C THR A 98 -17.59 3.89 1.22
N CYS A 99 -17.96 4.29 2.43
CA CYS A 99 -17.20 4.03 3.66
C CYS A 99 -17.06 2.53 3.93
N LYS A 100 -18.12 1.75 3.72
CA LYS A 100 -18.07 0.29 3.83
C LYS A 100 -17.06 -0.31 2.84
N THR A 101 -17.15 0.07 1.57
CA THR A 101 -16.25 -0.41 0.51
C THR A 101 -14.79 -0.01 0.80
N LEU A 102 -14.56 1.22 1.26
CA LEU A 102 -13.25 1.71 1.71
C LEU A 102 -12.69 0.86 2.84
N PHE A 103 -13.50 0.55 3.86
CA PHE A 103 -13.07 -0.27 4.98
C PHE A 103 -12.73 -1.71 4.55
N GLU A 104 -13.59 -2.31 3.72
CA GLU A 104 -13.33 -3.63 3.14
C GLU A 104 -12.04 -3.64 2.31
N ALA A 105 -11.78 -2.61 1.51
CA ALA A 105 -10.55 -2.47 0.74
C ALA A 105 -9.30 -2.34 1.64
N ILE A 106 -9.38 -1.58 2.74
CA ILE A 106 -8.27 -1.48 3.72
C ILE A 106 -7.98 -2.85 4.35
N VAL A 107 -9.01 -3.58 4.78
CA VAL A 107 -8.84 -4.93 5.35
C VAL A 107 -8.26 -5.89 4.31
N PHE A 108 -8.74 -5.82 3.08
CA PHE A 108 -8.25 -6.65 1.98
C PHE A 108 -6.76 -6.41 1.69
N VAL A 109 -6.36 -5.14 1.54
CA VAL A 109 -4.99 -4.75 1.17
C VAL A 109 -4.00 -4.93 2.32
N PHE A 110 -4.35 -4.55 3.56
CA PHE A 110 -3.37 -4.51 4.67
C PHE A 110 -3.46 -5.68 5.65
N VAL A 111 -4.61 -6.36 5.75
CA VAL A 111 -4.82 -7.42 6.74
C VAL A 111 -4.77 -8.78 6.06
N MET A 112 -5.55 -8.97 5.00
CA MET A 112 -5.67 -10.28 4.35
C MET A 112 -4.52 -10.60 3.40
N HIS A 113 -3.92 -9.59 2.75
CA HIS A 113 -2.85 -9.75 1.74
C HIS A 113 -3.08 -10.95 0.80
N PRO A 114 -4.19 -10.98 0.05
CA PRO A 114 -4.53 -12.13 -0.80
C PRO A 114 -3.60 -12.28 -2.02
N PHE A 115 -2.94 -11.19 -2.42
CA PHE A 115 -1.87 -11.15 -3.42
C PHE A 115 -1.04 -9.89 -3.18
N ASP A 116 0.21 -9.91 -3.64
CA ASP A 116 1.16 -8.81 -3.56
C ASP A 116 1.64 -8.36 -4.95
N VAL A 117 2.32 -7.21 -5.00
CA VAL A 117 2.92 -6.69 -6.23
C VAL A 117 3.93 -7.69 -6.80
N GLY A 118 3.78 -8.02 -8.09
CA GLY A 118 4.55 -9.03 -8.79
C GLY A 118 3.86 -10.40 -8.92
N ASP A 119 2.72 -10.61 -8.25
CA ASP A 119 1.95 -11.83 -8.40
C ASP A 119 1.24 -11.91 -9.74
N ARG A 120 1.04 -13.14 -10.24
CA ARG A 120 0.24 -13.42 -11.43
C ARG A 120 -1.12 -13.95 -11.00
N CYS A 121 -2.16 -13.20 -11.28
CA CYS A 121 -3.54 -13.55 -10.96
C CYS A 121 -4.35 -13.69 -12.24
N VAL A 122 -5.38 -14.54 -12.20
CA VAL A 122 -6.36 -14.64 -13.28
C VAL A 122 -7.62 -13.92 -12.81
N VAL A 123 -7.93 -12.77 -13.40
CA VAL A 123 -9.12 -11.98 -13.10
C VAL A 123 -10.06 -12.10 -14.29
N ASP A 124 -11.29 -12.53 -14.07
CA ASP A 124 -12.30 -12.74 -15.12
C ASP A 124 -11.80 -13.56 -16.32
N GLY A 125 -10.95 -14.56 -16.06
CA GLY A 125 -10.38 -15.44 -17.08
C GLY A 125 -9.19 -14.88 -17.85
N VAL A 126 -8.74 -13.65 -17.54
CA VAL A 126 -7.57 -13.03 -18.17
C VAL A 126 -6.35 -13.13 -17.23
N PRO A 127 -5.21 -13.68 -17.68
CA PRO A 127 -3.98 -13.69 -16.90
C PRO A 127 -3.37 -12.28 -16.85
N LEU A 128 -3.18 -11.77 -15.63
CA LEU A 128 -2.68 -10.44 -15.33
C LEU A 128 -1.53 -10.51 -14.32
N LEU A 129 -0.61 -9.56 -14.42
CA LEU A 129 0.45 -9.33 -13.43
C LEU A 129 0.06 -8.13 -12.57
N VAL A 130 0.17 -8.24 -11.25
CA VAL A 130 -0.05 -7.11 -10.33
C VAL A 130 1.14 -6.18 -10.40
N GLU A 131 0.95 -4.95 -10.88
CA GLU A 131 2.03 -3.96 -11.03
C GLU A 131 2.05 -2.96 -9.87
N GLU A 132 0.89 -2.43 -9.50
CA GLU A 132 0.78 -1.46 -8.40
C GLU A 132 -0.48 -1.72 -7.58
N MET A 133 -0.37 -1.61 -6.25
CA MET A 133 -1.51 -1.70 -5.34
C MET A 133 -1.77 -0.32 -4.70
N ASN A 134 -2.92 0.27 -5.01
CA ASN A 134 -3.46 1.43 -4.29
C ASN A 134 -4.52 0.98 -3.27
N LEU A 135 -4.98 1.91 -2.44
CA LEU A 135 -5.92 1.60 -1.36
C LEU A 135 -7.33 1.23 -1.87
N LEU A 136 -7.71 1.74 -3.05
CA LEU A 136 -9.03 1.52 -3.67
C LEU A 136 -8.97 0.87 -5.04
N THR A 137 -7.78 0.81 -5.65
CA THR A 137 -7.59 0.31 -7.01
C THR A 137 -6.31 -0.51 -7.08
N THR A 138 -6.27 -1.45 -8.00
CA THR A 138 -5.06 -2.22 -8.31
C THR A 138 -4.80 -2.04 -9.78
N VAL A 139 -3.55 -1.74 -10.13
CA VAL A 139 -3.12 -1.62 -11.53
C VAL A 139 -2.55 -2.96 -11.96
N PHE A 140 -3.09 -3.47 -13.06
CA PHE A 140 -2.69 -4.75 -13.63
C PHE A 140 -1.95 -4.54 -14.95
N LEU A 141 -1.01 -5.43 -15.25
CA LEU A 141 -0.33 -5.54 -16.54
C LEU A 141 -0.81 -6.77 -17.27
N LYS A 142 -1.22 -6.60 -18.53
CA LYS A 142 -1.44 -7.71 -19.46
C LYS A 142 -0.12 -8.24 -20.01
N LEU A 143 -0.16 -9.42 -20.66
CA LEU A 143 0.98 -10.04 -21.35
C LEU A 143 1.63 -9.15 -22.44
N ASN A 144 0.90 -8.17 -22.96
CA ASN A 144 1.39 -7.18 -23.93
C ASN A 144 1.97 -5.91 -23.28
N ASN A 145 2.18 -5.91 -21.96
CA ASN A 145 2.58 -4.74 -21.15
C ASN A 145 1.60 -3.55 -21.18
N GLU A 146 0.34 -3.78 -21.53
CA GLU A 146 -0.72 -2.78 -21.39
C GLU A 146 -1.17 -2.69 -19.92
N LYS A 147 -1.23 -1.47 -19.37
CA LYS A 147 -1.72 -1.19 -18.00
C LYS A 147 -3.25 -1.09 -17.99
N LEU A 148 -3.88 -1.77 -17.04
CA LEU A 148 -5.32 -1.76 -16.71
C LEU A 148 -5.54 -1.18 -15.32
#